data_AF-A0A174I2P2-F1
#
_entry.id   AF-A0A174I2P2-F1
#
_cell.length_a   1.000
_cell.length_b   1.000
_cell.length_c   1.000
_cell.angle_alpha   90.00
_cell.angle_beta   90.00
_cell.angle_gamma   90.00
#
_symmetry.space_group_name_H-M   'P 1'
#
loop_
_entity.id
_entity.type
_entity.pdbx_description
1 polymer ?
#
loop_
_entity_poly.entity_id
_entity_poly.type
_entity_poly.pdbx_seq_one_letter_code
_entity_poly.pdbx_strand_id
1 'polypeptide(L)'
;MLRLKTYFPQTEPETYLRVLFPFHYRLNPDFTRALCAAPGVDDVFALLRDSPYRDCFDGVAVGAVEEYYQRAICRFNKRQLAAVPPSIYTAVAYLELKELELSVLINVIESVKYGVPYRAELADLVGQ
;
A
#
# COMPACT_ATOMS: atom_id res chain seq x y z
N MET A 1 7.30 -6.86 1.63
CA MET A 1 8.36 -6.91 2.65
C MET A 1 7.83 -6.77 4.06
N LEU A 2 7.19 -5.64 4.43
CA LEU A 2 6.67 -5.43 5.79
C LEU A 2 5.81 -6.61 6.29
N ARG A 3 4.78 -6.99 5.52
CA ARG A 3 3.96 -8.19 5.82
C ARG A 3 4.76 -9.49 5.97
N LEU A 4 5.75 -9.72 5.11
CA LEU A 4 6.56 -10.94 5.15
C LEU A 4 7.34 -11.02 6.47
N LYS A 5 7.86 -9.89 6.96
CA LYS A 5 8.56 -9.86 8.25
C LYS A 5 7.62 -9.90 9.45
N THR A 6 6.43 -9.31 9.35
CA THR A 6 5.42 -9.40 10.41
C THR A 6 4.93 -10.83 10.62
N TYR A 7 4.67 -11.58 9.55
CA TYR A 7 4.08 -12.91 9.65
C TYR A 7 5.08 -14.06 9.56
N PHE A 8 6.26 -13.86 8.96
CA PHE A 8 7.28 -14.90 8.74
C PHE A 8 8.68 -14.43 9.18
N PRO A 9 8.92 -14.14 10.47
CA PRO A 9 10.20 -13.62 10.94
C PRO A 9 11.36 -14.63 10.89
N GLN A 10 11.07 -15.93 10.77
CA GLN A 10 12.07 -17.02 10.81
C GLN A 10 12.60 -17.42 9.42
N THR A 11 12.21 -16.71 8.37
CA THR A 11 12.56 -17.08 6.99
C THR A 11 13.90 -16.47 6.59
N GLU A 12 14.74 -17.26 5.92
CA GLU A 12 16.05 -16.83 5.45
C GLU A 12 15.96 -15.64 4.47
N PRO A 13 16.89 -14.67 4.52
CA PRO A 13 16.87 -13.49 3.65
C PRO A 13 16.84 -13.81 2.14
N GLU A 14 17.46 -14.91 1.74
CA GLU A 14 17.51 -15.37 0.34
C GLU A 14 16.14 -15.84 -0.16
N THR A 15 15.31 -16.40 0.72
CA THR A 15 13.97 -16.86 0.37
C THR A 15 13.06 -15.66 0.09
N TYR A 16 13.21 -14.54 0.82
CA TYR A 16 12.42 -13.35 0.55
C TYR A 16 12.69 -12.77 -0.85
N LEU A 17 13.95 -12.78 -1.30
CA LEU A 17 14.31 -12.28 -2.64
C LEU A 17 13.63 -13.06 -3.76
N ARG A 18 13.35 -14.36 -3.57
CA ARG A 18 12.64 -15.19 -4.55
C ARG A 18 11.15 -14.89 -4.62
N VAL A 19 10.56 -14.38 -3.54
CA VAL A 19 9.13 -14.03 -3.47
C VAL A 19 8.87 -12.60 -3.96
N LEU A 20 9.89 -11.73 -3.92
CA LEU A 20 9.76 -10.36 -4.41
C LEU A 20 9.61 -10.30 -5.92
N PHE A 21 8.92 -9.26 -6.39
CA PHE A 21 8.87 -8.93 -7.81
C PHE A 21 10.28 -8.65 -8.33
N PRO A 22 10.64 -9.15 -9.53
CA PRO A 22 11.95 -8.95 -10.13
C PRO A 22 12.16 -7.52 -10.67
N PHE A 23 11.20 -6.63 -10.50
CA PHE A 23 11.20 -5.28 -11.06
C PHE A 23 11.64 -4.25 -10.03
N HIS A 24 12.67 -3.49 -10.40
CA HIS A 24 13.29 -2.47 -9.58
C HIS A 24 13.05 -1.12 -10.26
N TYR A 25 12.14 -0.31 -9.72
CA TYR A 25 11.89 1.04 -10.24
C TYR A 25 12.86 2.04 -9.60
N ARG A 26 12.42 2.82 -8.60
CA ARG A 26 13.29 3.76 -7.85
C ARG A 26 14.08 3.11 -6.72
N LEU A 27 13.80 1.84 -6.39
CA LEU A 27 14.52 1.09 -5.36
C LEU A 27 15.69 0.34 -6.00
N ASN A 28 16.91 0.69 -5.61
CA ASN A 28 18.13 0.00 -6.06
C ASN A 28 18.11 -1.48 -5.62
N PRO A 29 18.52 -2.46 -6.45
CA PRO A 29 18.72 -3.86 -6.03
C PRO A 29 19.60 -4.04 -4.79
N ASP A 30 20.57 -3.15 -4.56
CA ASP A 30 21.38 -3.19 -3.32
C ASP A 30 20.53 -2.83 -2.10
N PHE A 31 19.61 -1.90 -2.27
CA PHE A 31 18.69 -1.46 -1.23
C PHE A 31 17.64 -2.53 -0.93
N THR A 32 17.10 -3.22 -1.93
CA THR A 32 16.20 -4.37 -1.68
C THR A 32 16.90 -5.50 -0.95
N ARG A 33 18.18 -5.77 -1.24
CA ARG A 33 19.00 -6.72 -0.45
C ARG A 33 19.18 -6.25 1.00
N ALA A 34 19.44 -4.96 1.23
CA ALA A 34 19.53 -4.39 2.57
C ALA A 34 18.20 -4.51 3.35
N LEU A 35 17.07 -4.29 2.67
CA LEU A 35 15.73 -4.49 3.26
C LEU A 35 15.49 -5.96 3.64
N CYS A 36 15.95 -6.93 2.84
CA CYS A 36 15.87 -8.35 3.18
C CYS A 36 16.70 -8.69 4.43
N ALA A 37 17.90 -8.13 4.53
CA ALA A 37 18.87 -8.44 5.59
C ALA A 37 18.52 -7.85 6.97
N ALA A 38 17.68 -6.80 7.04
CA ALA A 38 17.27 -6.22 8.32
C ALA A 38 16.55 -7.25 9.22
N PRO A 39 16.71 -7.23 10.55
CA PRO A 39 16.07 -8.25 11.41
C PRO A 39 14.62 -7.89 11.78
N GLY A 40 14.30 -6.62 12.05
CA GLY A 40 12.98 -6.18 12.50
C GLY A 40 12.12 -5.49 11.43
N VAL A 41 10.83 -5.37 11.72
CA VAL A 41 9.90 -4.54 10.93
C VAL A 41 10.25 -3.05 11.07
N ASP A 42 10.63 -2.62 12.28
CA ASP A 42 11.03 -1.24 12.57
C ASP A 42 12.33 -0.87 11.86
N ASP A 43 13.30 -1.79 11.76
CA ASP A 43 14.55 -1.59 11.03
C ASP A 43 14.31 -1.45 9.52
N VAL A 44 13.40 -2.26 8.97
CA VAL A 44 12.95 -2.11 7.58
C VAL A 44 12.27 -0.76 7.38
N PHE A 45 11.46 -0.32 8.33
CA PHE A 45 10.77 0.96 8.24
C PHE A 45 11.74 2.15 8.33
N ALA A 46 12.76 2.06 9.17
CA ALA A 46 13.84 3.05 9.25
C ALA A 46 14.59 3.15 7.92
N LEU A 47 14.99 2.03 7.33
CA LEU A 47 15.63 2.01 6.01
C LEU A 47 14.74 2.62 4.92
N LEU A 48 13.43 2.37 4.95
CA LEU A 48 12.49 2.95 3.98
C LEU A 48 12.40 4.48 4.06
N ARG A 49 12.64 5.08 5.23
CA ARG A 49 12.73 6.55 5.37
C ARG A 49 13.97 7.13 4.72
N ASP A 50 15.03 6.35 4.55
CA ASP A 50 16.23 6.79 3.79
C ASP A 50 16.07 6.59 2.27
N SER A 51 14.97 5.99 1.83
CA SER A 51 14.71 5.71 0.42
C SER A 51 14.19 6.94 -0.34
N PRO A 52 14.17 6.90 -1.69
CA PRO A 52 13.52 7.92 -2.52
C PRO A 52 12.01 8.10 -2.26
N TYR A 53 11.40 7.21 -1.46
CA TYR A 53 10.01 7.27 -1.03
C TYR A 53 9.85 7.82 0.39
N ARG A 54 10.86 8.49 0.96
CA ARG A 54 10.81 9.07 2.32
C ARG A 54 9.56 9.92 2.57
N ASP A 55 9.17 10.74 1.60
CA ASP A 55 8.02 11.64 1.68
C ASP A 55 6.69 10.86 1.85
N CYS A 56 6.68 9.57 1.49
CA CYS A 56 5.55 8.66 1.68
C CYS A 56 5.48 8.04 3.08
N PHE A 57 6.60 8.00 3.81
CA PHE A 57 6.74 7.35 5.11
C PHE A 57 6.91 8.34 6.27
N ASP A 58 7.06 9.63 5.99
CA ASP A 58 7.08 10.69 6.98
C ASP A 58 5.71 10.83 7.68
N GLY A 59 5.69 10.54 8.99
CA GLY A 59 4.49 10.63 9.83
C GLY A 59 3.53 9.42 9.75
N VAL A 60 3.90 8.36 9.04
CA VAL A 60 3.08 7.14 8.92
C VAL A 60 3.58 6.07 9.90
N ALA A 61 2.70 5.54 10.75
CA ALA A 61 3.00 4.37 11.58
C ALA A 61 2.99 3.09 10.73
N VAL A 62 3.73 2.05 11.13
CA VAL A 62 3.83 0.78 10.38
C VAL A 62 2.46 0.16 10.06
N GLY A 63 1.47 0.28 10.97
CA GLY A 63 0.11 -0.20 10.75
C GLY A 63 -0.70 0.61 9.72
N ALA A 64 -0.37 1.89 9.53
CA ALA A 64 -1.07 2.80 8.62
C ALA A 64 -0.49 2.81 7.20
N VAL A 65 0.54 1.99 6.92
CA VAL A 65 1.18 1.95 5.59
C VAL A 65 0.21 1.50 4.50
N GLU A 66 -0.67 0.56 4.81
CA GLU A 66 -1.68 0.07 3.87
C GLU A 66 -2.72 1.14 3.54
N GLU A 67 -3.17 1.88 4.55
CA GLU A 67 -4.09 3.01 4.39
C GLU A 67 -3.45 4.14 3.57
N TYR A 68 -2.18 4.46 3.85
CA TYR A 68 -1.43 5.42 3.07
C TYR A 68 -1.37 5.01 1.59
N TYR A 69 -1.05 3.76 1.31
CA TYR A 69 -0.98 3.23 -0.05
C TYR A 69 -2.34 3.33 -0.77
N GLN A 70 -3.42 2.90 -0.11
CA GLN A 70 -4.78 3.02 -0.65
C GLN A 70 -5.14 4.48 -0.95
N ARG A 71 -4.78 5.41 -0.06
CA ARG A 71 -5.00 6.84 -0.26
C ARG A 71 -4.20 7.41 -1.42
N ALA A 72 -2.94 7.01 -1.55
CA ALA A 72 -2.06 7.45 -2.63
C ALA A 72 -2.60 7.00 -4.01
N ILE A 73 -3.03 5.74 -4.11
CA ILE A 73 -3.64 5.19 -5.35
C ILE A 73 -4.96 5.89 -5.66
N CYS A 74 -5.86 6.01 -4.68
CA CYS A 74 -7.14 6.68 -4.88
C CYS A 74 -6.93 8.12 -5.40
N ARG A 75 -6.01 8.87 -4.80
CA ARG A 75 -5.66 10.22 -5.23
C ARG A 75 -5.08 10.24 -6.64
N PHE A 76 -4.18 9.31 -6.95
CA PHE A 76 -3.58 9.20 -8.27
C PHE A 76 -4.64 8.94 -9.34
N ASN A 77 -5.51 7.95 -9.13
CA ASN A 77 -6.57 7.59 -10.06
C ASN A 77 -7.60 8.70 -10.26
N LYS A 78 -8.04 9.36 -9.19
CA LYS A 78 -8.93 10.53 -9.28
C LYS A 78 -8.32 11.64 -10.14
N ARG A 79 -7.01 11.90 -9.98
CA ARG A 79 -6.29 12.88 -10.80
C ARG A 79 -6.19 12.46 -12.26
N GLN A 80 -5.98 11.17 -12.54
CA GLN A 80 -5.92 10.63 -13.90
C GLN A 80 -7.28 10.73 -14.61
N LEU A 81 -8.39 10.57 -13.89
CA LEU A 81 -9.73 10.77 -14.44
C LEU A 81 -10.07 12.25 -14.68
N ALA A 82 -9.60 13.15 -13.82
CA ALA A 82 -9.97 14.57 -13.88
C ALA A 82 -9.11 15.42 -14.83
N ALA A 83 -7.82 15.14 -14.94
CA ALA A 83 -6.85 16.08 -15.53
C ALA A 83 -6.12 15.56 -16.78
N VAL A 84 -6.23 14.26 -17.10
CA VAL A 84 -5.42 13.62 -18.15
C VAL A 84 -6.29 13.32 -19.37
N PRO A 85 -5.78 13.51 -20.62
CA PRO A 85 -6.49 13.11 -21.81
C PRO A 85 -6.93 11.64 -21.74
N PRO A 86 -8.11 11.30 -22.29
CA PRO A 86 -8.62 9.94 -22.21
C PRO A 86 -7.63 8.97 -22.85
N SER A 87 -7.24 7.95 -22.08
CA SER A 87 -6.32 6.90 -22.50
C SER A 87 -6.81 5.55 -21.99
N ILE A 88 -6.14 4.46 -22.36
CA ILE A 88 -6.42 3.12 -21.80
C ILE A 88 -6.38 3.14 -20.27
N TYR A 89 -5.53 4.00 -19.69
CA TYR A 89 -5.40 4.14 -18.25
C TYR A 89 -6.67 4.69 -17.58
N THR A 90 -7.49 5.46 -18.29
CA THR A 90 -8.78 5.97 -17.78
C THR A 90 -9.71 4.82 -17.37
N ALA A 91 -9.77 3.74 -18.16
CA ALA A 91 -10.57 2.57 -17.83
C ALA A 91 -10.03 1.84 -16.59
N VAL A 92 -8.70 1.71 -16.48
CA VAL A 92 -8.04 1.09 -15.32
C VAL A 92 -8.30 1.89 -14.04
N ALA A 93 -8.06 3.20 -14.08
CA ALA A 93 -8.32 4.10 -12.96
C ALA A 93 -9.79 4.06 -12.51
N TYR A 94 -10.73 3.98 -13.47
CA TYR A 94 -12.15 3.83 -13.15
C TYR A 94 -12.45 2.51 -12.44
N LEU A 95 -11.92 1.38 -12.94
CA LEU A 95 -12.13 0.07 -12.32
C LEU A 95 -11.56 0.02 -10.89
N GLU A 96 -10.35 0.56 -10.68
CA GLU A 96 -9.73 0.61 -9.35
C GLU A 96 -10.55 1.46 -8.36
N LEU A 97 -11.09 2.61 -8.80
CA LEU A 97 -11.96 3.41 -7.94
C LEU A 97 -13.29 2.70 -7.62
N LYS A 98 -13.85 1.95 -8.57
CA LYS A 98 -15.05 1.15 -8.32
C LYS A 98 -14.80 -0.03 -7.38
N GLU A 99 -13.62 -0.63 -7.41
CA GLU A 99 -13.23 -1.67 -6.44
C GLU A 99 -13.11 -1.11 -5.02
N LEU A 100 -12.58 0.10 -4.86
CA LEU A 100 -12.55 0.81 -3.57
C LEU A 100 -13.96 1.15 -3.07
N GLU A 101 -14.84 1.63 -3.96
CA GLU A 101 -16.24 1.92 -3.63
C GLU A 101 -16.98 0.67 -3.15
N LEU A 102 -16.81 -0.46 -3.86
CA LEU A 102 -17.38 -1.74 -3.46
C LEU A 102 -16.85 -2.21 -2.11
N SER A 103 -15.56 -2.01 -1.84
CA SER A 103 -14.95 -2.34 -0.55
C SER A 103 -15.58 -1.53 0.60
N VAL A 104 -15.90 -0.25 0.37
CA VAL A 104 -16.63 0.59 1.33
C VAL A 104 -18.05 0.08 1.55
N LEU A 105 -18.76 -0.28 0.48
CA LEU A 105 -20.12 -0.83 0.58
C LEU A 105 -20.14 -2.16 1.37
N ILE A 106 -19.18 -3.05 1.12
CA ILE A 106 -19.03 -4.30 1.88
C ILE A 106 -18.81 -3.98 3.37
N ASN A 107 -17.89 -3.07 3.69
CA ASN A 107 -17.64 -2.65 5.07
C ASN A 107 -18.90 -2.08 5.76
N VAL A 108 -19.70 -1.28 5.07
CA VAL A 108 -21.00 -0.79 5.60
C VAL A 108 -21.95 -1.95 5.86
N ILE A 109 -22.11 -2.86 4.88
CA ILE A 109 -23.01 -4.01 4.99
C ILE A 109 -22.58 -4.94 6.14
N GLU A 110 -21.29 -5.21 6.27
CA GLU A 110 -20.73 -6.05 7.34
C GLU A 110 -20.91 -5.41 8.71
N SER A 111 -20.74 -4.08 8.81
CA SER A 111 -20.97 -3.34 10.04
C SER A 111 -22.43 -3.46 10.50
N VAL A 112 -23.38 -3.33 9.57
CA VAL A 112 -24.82 -3.46 9.87
C VAL A 112 -25.22 -4.91 10.15
N LYS A 113 -24.71 -5.87 9.35
CA LYS A 113 -25.13 -7.27 9.42
C LYS A 113 -24.50 -8.03 10.58
N TYR A 114 -23.21 -7.81 10.83
CA TYR A 114 -22.43 -8.58 11.80
C TYR A 114 -22.07 -7.77 13.05
N GLY A 115 -22.41 -6.47 13.11
CA GLY A 115 -22.08 -5.59 14.24
C GLY A 115 -20.59 -5.29 14.38
N VAL A 116 -19.81 -5.51 13.32
CA VAL A 116 -18.37 -5.24 13.26
C VAL A 116 -18.15 -3.71 13.29
N PRO A 117 -17.09 -3.20 13.95
CA PRO A 117 -16.80 -1.78 13.96
C PRO A 117 -16.61 -1.23 12.53
N TYR A 118 -17.36 -0.17 12.24
CA TYR A 118 -17.29 0.51 10.95
C TYR A 118 -15.93 1.19 10.76
N ARG A 119 -15.22 0.78 9.71
CA ARG A 119 -13.95 1.41 9.33
C ARG A 119 -14.22 2.71 8.58
N ALA A 120 -14.27 3.83 9.31
CA ALA A 120 -14.53 5.16 8.76
C ALA A 120 -13.43 5.62 7.77
N GLU A 121 -12.19 5.26 8.04
CA GLU A 121 -11.02 5.66 7.23
C GLU A 121 -11.15 5.23 5.76
N LEU A 122 -11.71 4.04 5.48
CA LEU A 122 -11.94 3.56 4.12
C LEU A 122 -12.98 4.40 3.38
N ALA A 123 -14.03 4.85 4.07
CA ALA A 123 -15.07 5.68 3.49
C ALA A 123 -14.56 7.10 3.19
N ASP A 124 -13.70 7.63 4.06
CA ASP A 124 -13.07 8.94 3.86
C ASP A 124 -12.20 8.99 2.59
N LEU A 125 -11.66 7.85 2.14
CA LEU A 125 -10.90 7.76 0.88
C LEU A 125 -11.78 7.96 -0.35
N VAL A 126 -13.04 7.51 -0.31
CA VAL A 126 -13.97 7.61 -1.43
C VAL A 126 -14.62 9.00 -1.46
N GLY A 127 -14.96 9.56 -0.29
CA GLY A 127 -15.70 10.82 -0.15
C GLY A 127 -14.93 12.12 -0.44
N GLN A 128 -13.59 12.10 -0.51
CA GLN A 128 -12.74 13.27 -0.84
C GLN A 128 -12.60 13.51 -2.34
#